data_AF-A0A7K7SC06-F1
#
_entry.id   AF-A0A7K7SC06-F1
#
_cell.length_a   1.000
_cell.length_b   1.000
_cell.length_c   1.000
_cell.angle_alpha   90.00
_cell.angle_beta   90.00
_cell.angle_gamma   90.00
#
_symmetry.space_group_name_H-M   'P 1'
#
loop_
_entity.id
_entity.type
_entity.pdbx_description
1 polymer ?
#
loop_
_entity_poly.entity_id
_entity_poly.type
_entity_poly.pdbx_seq_one_letter_code
_entity_poly.pdbx_strand_id
1 'polypeptide(L)'
;WPLPAMALLAHTLALLAVTVATVAIKVVPLDMAQDSFDDQYRGCGPAMNAKLPSLYNSEYQKNPHFAWGWYRADAEWRRRGSPVSPLMSQWQAIALMAYTSQHVYRDFNAAVRTAGRSRQEYRNNFHFKTLHFLLTQGLRTLRQAQNGHCHRVFRGVRDVRYQARRGQRVRFGQFTSTSPHKEIALHFGTDTVFEVHTCHGADIRQFSMYPGEKEVLIPPFETFKVTKVTRDGKRTWISLPCSTGTFSKYNCEW
;
A
#
# COMPACT_ATOMS: atom_id res chain seq x y z
N TRP A 1 1.72 83.77 -2.95
CA TRP A 1 1.97 82.87 -4.08
C TRP A 1 2.92 81.77 -3.62
N PRO A 2 2.51 80.49 -3.60
CA PRO A 2 2.98 79.55 -2.59
C PRO A 2 4.19 78.70 -3.01
N LEU A 3 5.00 78.35 -2.00
CA LEU A 3 6.04 77.31 -1.99
C LEU A 3 5.39 75.91 -1.81
N PRO A 4 6.05 74.82 -2.23
CA PRO A 4 5.38 73.56 -2.53
C PRO A 4 5.07 72.71 -1.29
N ALA A 5 3.94 72.02 -1.35
CA ALA A 5 3.48 71.08 -0.35
C ALA A 5 4.42 69.87 -0.23
N MET A 6 4.91 69.59 0.98
CA MET A 6 5.55 68.32 1.33
C MET A 6 4.50 67.21 1.36
N ALA A 7 4.58 66.28 0.41
CA ALA A 7 3.75 65.09 0.40
C ALA A 7 4.28 64.09 1.45
N LEU A 8 3.47 63.83 2.49
CA LEU A 8 3.70 62.72 3.43
C LEU A 8 3.38 61.39 2.74
N LEU A 9 4.42 60.58 2.49
CA LEU A 9 4.32 59.19 2.03
C LEU A 9 3.81 58.30 3.18
N ALA A 10 2.51 58.06 3.24
CA ALA A 10 1.91 57.04 4.08
C ALA A 10 2.22 55.64 3.50
N HIS A 11 3.20 54.95 4.08
CA HIS A 11 3.47 53.54 3.77
C HIS A 11 2.47 52.66 4.55
N THR A 12 1.42 52.21 3.87
CA THR A 12 0.51 51.19 4.41
C THR A 12 1.19 49.81 4.33
N LEU A 13 1.67 49.29 5.45
CA LEU A 13 2.05 47.88 5.57
C LEU A 13 0.78 47.02 5.55
N ALA A 14 0.48 46.39 4.41
CA ALA A 14 -0.52 45.34 4.34
C ALA A 14 0.08 44.03 4.89
N LEU A 15 -0.23 43.71 6.14
CA LEU A 15 0.03 42.38 6.72
C LEU A 15 -0.91 41.36 6.06
N LEU A 16 -0.42 40.68 5.02
CA LEU A 16 -1.05 39.48 4.50
C LEU A 16 -0.93 38.37 5.55
N ALA A 17 -2.00 38.20 6.34
CA ALA A 17 -2.16 37.04 7.19
C ALA A 17 -2.29 35.79 6.30
N VAL A 18 -1.18 35.08 6.09
CA VAL A 18 -1.19 33.76 5.48
C VAL A 18 -1.84 32.82 6.48
N THR A 19 -3.15 32.58 6.34
CA THR A 19 -3.84 31.52 7.07
C THR A 19 -3.26 30.19 6.60
N VAL A 20 -2.35 29.62 7.38
CA VAL A 20 -1.90 28.24 7.20
C VAL A 20 -3.11 27.35 7.48
N ALA A 21 -3.79 26.89 6.42
CA ALA A 21 -4.85 25.90 6.53
C ALA A 21 -4.27 24.66 7.20
N THR A 22 -4.64 24.41 8.45
CA THR A 22 -4.26 23.18 9.15
C THR A 22 -5.06 22.04 8.56
N VAL A 23 -4.43 21.20 7.74
CA VAL A 23 -5.06 19.97 7.23
C VAL A 23 -5.45 19.10 8.42
N ALA A 24 -6.74 18.83 8.57
CA ALA A 24 -7.26 18.02 9.66
C ALA A 24 -6.80 16.55 9.50
N ILE A 25 -6.11 16.02 10.50
CA ILE A 25 -5.64 14.63 10.50
C ILE A 25 -6.84 13.68 10.62
N LYS A 26 -6.98 12.76 9.66
CA LYS A 26 -8.06 11.76 9.66
C LYS A 26 -7.80 10.71 10.73
N VAL A 27 -8.76 10.48 11.62
CA VAL A 27 -8.67 9.43 12.65
C VAL A 27 -9.41 8.19 12.18
N VAL A 28 -8.77 7.01 12.23
CA VAL A 28 -9.34 5.75 11.75
C VAL A 28 -9.11 4.63 12.77
N PRO A 29 -10.15 3.92 13.25
CA PRO A 29 -9.95 2.74 14.08
C PRO A 29 -9.35 1.60 13.24
N LEU A 30 -8.39 0.88 13.81
CA LEU A 30 -7.96 -0.41 13.26
C LEU A 30 -8.98 -1.47 13.62
N ASP A 31 -9.16 -2.45 12.73
CA ASP A 31 -10.05 -3.58 12.88
C ASP A 31 -9.52 -4.79 12.09
N MET A 32 -10.38 -5.76 11.82
CA MET A 32 -10.07 -6.95 11.01
C MET A 32 -10.25 -6.75 9.50
N ALA A 33 -10.55 -5.53 9.06
CA ALA A 33 -10.80 -5.11 7.69
C ALA A 33 -11.83 -5.98 6.97
N GLN A 34 -13.05 -6.05 7.51
CA GLN A 34 -14.13 -6.93 7.02
C GLN A 34 -14.60 -6.62 5.59
N ASP A 35 -14.39 -5.38 5.16
CA ASP A 35 -14.74 -4.88 3.82
C ASP A 35 -13.64 -5.15 2.78
N SER A 36 -12.49 -5.66 3.18
CA SER A 36 -11.38 -5.87 2.26
C SER A 36 -11.51 -7.15 1.43
N PHE A 37 -11.07 -7.08 0.17
CA PHE A 37 -10.84 -8.28 -0.62
C PHE A 37 -9.48 -8.89 -0.24
N ASP A 38 -9.50 -10.16 0.12
CA ASP A 38 -8.41 -10.79 0.88
C ASP A 38 -8.07 -12.21 0.44
N ASP A 39 -8.39 -12.51 -0.82
CA ASP A 39 -8.26 -13.84 -1.40
C ASP A 39 -6.80 -14.34 -1.39
N GLN A 40 -6.63 -15.57 -0.91
CA GLN A 40 -5.36 -16.29 -0.90
C GLN A 40 -5.19 -17.24 -2.10
N TYR A 41 -6.25 -17.43 -2.89
CA TYR A 41 -6.32 -18.27 -4.06
C TYR A 41 -5.90 -19.71 -3.80
N ARG A 42 -6.36 -20.27 -2.67
CA ARG A 42 -6.01 -21.63 -2.24
C ARG A 42 -6.73 -22.63 -3.15
N GLY A 43 -5.96 -23.43 -3.89
CA GLY A 43 -6.47 -24.49 -4.76
C GLY A 43 -6.85 -24.08 -6.19
N CYS A 44 -6.85 -22.78 -6.51
CA CYS A 44 -7.29 -22.28 -7.84
C CYS A 44 -6.21 -21.57 -8.66
N GLY A 45 -4.93 -21.66 -8.27
CA GLY A 45 -3.82 -21.05 -9.01
C GLY A 45 -3.82 -21.37 -10.51
N PRO A 46 -3.92 -22.66 -10.92
CA PRO A 46 -4.00 -23.01 -12.34
C PRO A 46 -5.21 -22.43 -13.07
N ALA A 47 -6.39 -22.45 -12.45
CA ALA A 47 -7.62 -21.91 -13.04
C ALA A 47 -7.54 -20.38 -13.20
N MET A 48 -7.00 -19.67 -12.20
CA MET A 48 -6.74 -18.23 -12.27
C MET A 48 -5.72 -17.89 -13.36
N ASN A 49 -4.63 -18.65 -13.47
CA ASN A 49 -3.63 -18.47 -14.52
C ASN A 49 -4.25 -18.61 -15.93
N ALA A 50 -5.15 -19.59 -16.13
CA ALA A 50 -5.83 -19.78 -17.41
C ALA A 50 -6.74 -18.58 -17.79
N LYS A 51 -7.23 -17.83 -16.79
CA LYS A 51 -8.12 -16.68 -17.00
C LYS A 51 -7.40 -15.35 -17.06
N LEU A 52 -6.15 -15.32 -16.59
CA LEU A 52 -5.31 -14.13 -16.53
C LEU A 52 -5.30 -13.31 -17.83
N PRO A 53 -5.15 -13.89 -19.04
CA PRO A 53 -5.11 -13.09 -20.28
C PRO A 53 -6.41 -12.33 -20.52
N SER A 54 -7.56 -12.97 -20.30
CA SER A 54 -8.88 -12.35 -20.49
C SER A 54 -9.18 -11.26 -19.45
N LEU A 55 -8.83 -11.52 -18.18
CA LEU A 55 -8.97 -10.55 -17.10
C LEU A 55 -8.08 -9.33 -17.34
N TYR A 56 -6.81 -9.56 -17.66
CA TYR A 56 -5.84 -8.51 -17.97
C TYR A 56 -6.35 -7.61 -19.09
N ASN A 57 -6.78 -8.19 -20.23
CA ASN A 57 -7.26 -7.39 -21.37
C ASN A 57 -8.49 -6.55 -21.01
N SER A 58 -9.46 -7.13 -20.29
CA SER A 58 -10.63 -6.38 -19.83
C SER A 58 -10.26 -5.26 -18.86
N GLU A 59 -9.36 -5.50 -17.91
CA GLU A 59 -8.97 -4.50 -16.91
C GLU A 59 -8.08 -3.42 -17.50
N TYR A 60 -7.18 -3.78 -18.43
CA TYR A 60 -6.35 -2.84 -19.17
C TYR A 60 -7.18 -1.83 -19.98
N GLN A 61 -8.30 -2.27 -20.56
CA GLN A 61 -9.21 -1.36 -21.28
C GLN A 61 -10.06 -0.49 -20.35
N LYS A 62 -10.48 -1.02 -19.20
CA LYS A 62 -11.43 -0.35 -18.28
C LYS A 62 -10.76 0.55 -17.25
N ASN A 63 -9.49 0.31 -16.95
CA ASN A 63 -8.78 0.96 -15.84
C ASN A 63 -7.49 1.64 -16.36
N PRO A 64 -7.56 2.94 -16.73
CA PRO A 64 -6.42 3.69 -17.24
C PRO A 64 -5.23 3.74 -16.28
N HIS A 65 -5.47 3.82 -14.97
CA HIS A 65 -4.41 3.84 -13.95
C HIS A 65 -3.67 2.50 -13.91
N PHE A 66 -4.40 1.38 -13.95
CA PHE A 66 -3.81 0.05 -14.08
C PHE A 66 -3.02 -0.09 -15.39
N ALA A 67 -3.60 0.30 -16.52
CA ALA A 67 -2.98 0.19 -17.84
C ALA A 67 -1.67 0.97 -17.92
N TRP A 68 -1.67 2.23 -17.46
CA TRP A 68 -0.49 3.08 -17.45
C TRP A 68 0.58 2.57 -16.48
N GLY A 69 0.17 2.16 -15.29
CA GLY A 69 1.07 1.57 -14.30
C GLY A 69 1.74 0.29 -14.79
N TRP A 70 0.98 -0.58 -15.43
CA TRP A 70 1.48 -1.82 -16.02
C TRP A 70 2.44 -1.55 -17.18
N TYR A 71 2.07 -0.65 -18.10
CA TYR A 71 2.93 -0.25 -19.23
C TYR A 71 4.30 0.24 -18.75
N ARG A 72 4.31 1.13 -17.75
CA ARG A 72 5.55 1.65 -17.18
C ARG A 72 6.38 0.58 -16.46
N ALA A 73 5.71 -0.33 -15.75
CA ALA A 73 6.37 -1.43 -15.06
C ALA A 73 7.00 -2.42 -16.04
N ASP A 74 6.31 -2.78 -17.13
CA ASP A 74 6.85 -3.63 -18.20
C ASP A 74 8.06 -2.98 -18.87
N ALA A 75 7.96 -1.68 -19.20
CA ALA A 75 9.08 -0.95 -19.81
C ALA A 75 10.32 -0.92 -18.89
N GLU A 76 10.14 -0.64 -17.59
CA GLU A 76 11.25 -0.62 -16.63
C GLU A 76 11.81 -2.04 -16.38
N TRP A 77 10.95 -3.05 -16.29
CA TRP A 77 11.34 -4.45 -16.16
C TRP A 77 12.24 -4.88 -17.33
N ARG A 78 11.82 -4.60 -18.57
CA ARG A 78 12.62 -4.88 -19.77
C ARG A 78 13.93 -4.11 -19.79
N ARG A 79 13.91 -2.83 -19.41
CA ARG A 79 15.12 -1.99 -19.31
C ARG A 79 16.14 -2.56 -18.31
N ARG A 80 15.67 -3.24 -17.25
CA ARG A 80 16.50 -3.92 -16.24
C ARG A 80 16.93 -5.34 -16.63
N GLY A 81 16.75 -5.73 -17.90
CA GLY A 81 17.14 -7.06 -18.39
C GLY A 81 16.13 -8.16 -18.07
N SER A 82 14.88 -7.80 -17.80
CA SER A 82 13.77 -8.73 -17.62
C SER A 82 13.98 -9.80 -16.53
N PRO A 83 14.40 -9.43 -15.30
CA PRO A 83 14.62 -10.41 -14.24
C PRO A 83 13.32 -11.11 -13.88
N VAL A 84 13.36 -12.44 -13.76
CA VAL A 84 12.21 -13.25 -13.32
C VAL A 84 12.55 -14.00 -12.03
N SER A 85 13.71 -14.68 -11.96
CA SER A 85 14.08 -15.45 -10.77
C SER A 85 14.13 -14.57 -9.50
N PRO A 86 13.53 -15.01 -8.38
CA PRO A 86 12.97 -16.35 -8.14
C PRO A 86 11.46 -16.50 -8.43
N LEU A 87 10.82 -15.51 -9.06
CA LEU A 87 9.41 -15.58 -9.45
C LEU A 87 9.16 -16.66 -10.51
N MET A 88 7.90 -17.04 -10.67
CA MET A 88 7.50 -18.09 -11.62
C MET A 88 7.12 -17.55 -13.00
N SER A 89 6.94 -16.23 -13.14
CA SER A 89 6.60 -15.62 -14.43
C SER A 89 6.94 -14.13 -14.49
N GLN A 90 7.12 -13.62 -15.71
CA GLN A 90 7.24 -12.17 -15.97
C GLN A 90 6.04 -11.38 -15.44
N TRP A 91 4.84 -11.99 -15.46
CA TRP A 91 3.62 -11.35 -14.97
C TRP A 91 3.70 -11.01 -13.49
N GLN A 92 4.30 -11.89 -12.67
CA GLN A 92 4.53 -11.60 -11.26
C GLN A 92 5.55 -10.47 -11.07
N ALA A 93 6.62 -10.46 -11.87
CA ALA A 93 7.66 -9.43 -11.80
C ALA A 93 7.11 -8.04 -12.15
N ILE A 94 6.36 -7.96 -13.25
CA ILE A 94 5.72 -6.73 -13.71
C ILE A 94 4.63 -6.28 -12.73
N ALA A 95 3.83 -7.20 -12.17
CA ALA A 95 2.82 -6.87 -11.17
C ALA A 95 3.43 -6.24 -9.90
N LEU A 96 4.53 -6.80 -9.41
CA LEU A 96 5.27 -6.23 -8.26
C LEU A 96 5.80 -4.83 -8.60
N MET A 97 6.44 -4.65 -9.75
CA MET A 97 6.92 -3.34 -10.17
C MET A 97 5.76 -2.35 -10.34
N ALA A 98 4.65 -2.78 -10.95
CA ALA A 98 3.45 -1.97 -11.12
C ALA A 98 2.89 -1.53 -9.78
N TYR A 99 2.82 -2.41 -8.79
CA TYR A 99 2.38 -2.05 -7.43
C TYR A 99 3.27 -0.98 -6.83
N THR A 100 4.61 -1.09 -6.92
CA THR A 100 5.53 -0.08 -6.37
C THR A 100 5.53 1.26 -7.13
N SER A 101 4.83 1.35 -8.27
CA SER A 101 4.67 2.58 -9.03
C SER A 101 3.71 3.54 -8.35
N GLN A 102 4.05 4.84 -8.36
CA GLN A 102 3.21 5.91 -7.81
C GLN A 102 1.80 6.00 -8.46
N HIS A 103 1.63 5.38 -9.63
CA HIS A 103 0.38 5.40 -10.40
C HIS A 103 -0.65 4.37 -9.95
N VAL A 104 -0.25 3.32 -9.21
CA VAL A 104 -1.11 2.14 -8.98
C VAL A 104 -1.43 1.91 -7.52
N TYR A 105 -0.44 1.94 -6.62
CA TYR A 105 -0.66 1.46 -5.24
C TYR A 105 -1.80 2.19 -4.51
N ARG A 106 -2.01 3.47 -4.79
CA ARG A 106 -3.03 4.29 -4.10
C ARG A 106 -4.43 3.79 -4.44
N ASP A 107 -4.75 3.74 -5.72
CA ASP A 107 -6.07 3.36 -6.23
C ASP A 107 -6.31 1.87 -6.02
N PHE A 108 -5.29 1.04 -6.25
CA PHE A 108 -5.34 -0.38 -5.99
C PHE A 108 -5.66 -0.66 -4.52
N ASN A 109 -4.91 -0.10 -3.58
CA ASN A 109 -5.16 -0.33 -2.16
C ASN A 109 -6.51 0.25 -1.70
N ALA A 110 -6.97 1.36 -2.30
CA ALA A 110 -8.31 1.87 -2.04
C ALA A 110 -9.42 0.92 -2.49
N ALA A 111 -9.27 0.34 -3.68
CA ALA A 111 -10.20 -0.66 -4.21
C ALA A 111 -10.17 -1.94 -3.36
N VAL A 112 -8.98 -2.45 -2.99
CA VAL A 112 -8.83 -3.65 -2.16
C VAL A 112 -9.53 -3.49 -0.81
N ARG A 113 -9.44 -2.31 -0.16
CA ARG A 113 -10.10 -2.03 1.13
C ARG A 113 -11.63 -2.14 1.11
N THR A 114 -12.26 -2.11 -0.06
CA THR A 114 -13.73 -2.02 -0.18
C THR A 114 -14.36 -3.11 -1.05
N ALA A 115 -13.57 -3.76 -1.92
CA ALA A 115 -14.05 -4.79 -2.83
C ALA A 115 -14.61 -6.03 -2.13
N GLY A 116 -14.26 -6.27 -0.86
CA GLY A 116 -14.78 -7.39 -0.05
C GLY A 116 -16.09 -7.10 0.68
N ARG A 117 -16.73 -5.93 0.44
CA ARG A 117 -18.06 -5.62 0.98
C ARG A 117 -19.11 -6.62 0.53
N SER A 118 -19.09 -6.98 -0.76
CA SER A 118 -19.98 -7.98 -1.34
C SER A 118 -19.37 -8.60 -2.61
N ARG A 119 -19.90 -9.75 -3.05
CA ARG A 119 -19.52 -10.32 -4.35
C ARG A 119 -19.86 -9.39 -5.52
N GLN A 120 -20.95 -8.64 -5.41
CA GLN A 120 -21.36 -7.68 -6.45
C GLN A 120 -20.36 -6.53 -6.56
N GLU A 121 -19.89 -6.00 -5.42
CA GLU A 121 -18.86 -4.96 -5.37
C GLU A 121 -17.57 -5.44 -6.05
N TYR A 122 -17.10 -6.63 -5.69
CA TYR A 122 -15.94 -7.25 -6.31
C TYR A 122 -16.10 -7.43 -7.83
N ARG A 123 -17.24 -7.98 -8.28
CA ARG A 123 -17.46 -8.27 -9.71
C ARG A 123 -17.51 -7.00 -10.54
N ASN A 124 -18.26 -6.00 -10.06
CA ASN A 124 -18.59 -4.84 -10.87
C ASN A 124 -17.57 -3.71 -10.76
N ASN A 125 -16.95 -3.51 -9.59
CA ASN A 125 -16.16 -2.31 -9.31
C ASN A 125 -14.68 -2.61 -9.07
N PHE A 126 -14.31 -3.87 -8.79
CA PHE A 126 -12.90 -4.22 -8.60
C PHE A 126 -12.22 -4.58 -9.93
N HIS A 127 -11.59 -3.59 -10.55
CA HIS A 127 -10.86 -3.73 -11.82
C HIS A 127 -9.34 -3.88 -11.61
N PHE A 128 -8.96 -4.64 -10.59
CA PHE A 128 -7.58 -5.01 -10.27
C PHE A 128 -7.42 -6.50 -9.91
N LYS A 129 -8.31 -7.36 -10.40
CA LYS A 129 -8.30 -8.82 -10.21
C LYS A 129 -6.98 -9.44 -10.64
N THR A 130 -6.47 -9.03 -11.81
CA THR A 130 -5.17 -9.47 -12.35
C THR A 130 -4.03 -9.10 -11.40
N LEU A 131 -3.97 -7.82 -10.99
CA LEU A 131 -2.92 -7.33 -10.11
C LEU A 131 -2.96 -8.00 -8.74
N HIS A 132 -4.14 -8.11 -8.13
CA HIS A 132 -4.33 -8.75 -6.83
C HIS A 132 -3.85 -10.20 -6.84
N PHE A 133 -4.27 -10.99 -7.84
CA PHE A 133 -3.87 -12.37 -7.99
C PHE A 133 -2.35 -12.51 -8.15
N LEU A 134 -1.74 -11.73 -9.05
CA LEU A 134 -0.30 -11.81 -9.33
C LEU A 134 0.55 -11.38 -8.14
N LEU A 135 0.14 -10.35 -7.40
CA LEU A 135 0.81 -9.94 -6.17
C LEU A 135 0.73 -11.03 -5.10
N THR A 136 -0.45 -11.60 -4.86
CA THR A 136 -0.61 -12.69 -3.89
C THR A 136 0.26 -13.90 -4.23
N GLN A 137 0.29 -14.32 -5.50
CA GLN A 137 1.14 -15.42 -5.93
C GLN A 137 2.63 -15.06 -5.87
N GLY A 138 3.01 -13.85 -6.30
CA GLY A 138 4.38 -13.37 -6.30
C GLY A 138 4.97 -13.30 -4.89
N LEU A 139 4.23 -12.78 -3.91
CA LEU A 139 4.66 -12.78 -2.51
C LEU A 139 4.81 -14.19 -1.95
N ARG A 140 3.91 -15.13 -2.32
CA ARG A 140 4.04 -16.53 -1.90
C ARG A 140 5.34 -17.15 -2.45
N THR A 141 5.64 -16.93 -3.73
CA THR A 141 6.86 -17.43 -4.38
C THR A 141 8.11 -16.80 -3.77
N LEU A 142 8.15 -15.48 -3.59
CA LEU A 142 9.29 -14.79 -2.99
C LEU A 142 9.54 -15.27 -1.56
N ARG A 143 8.48 -15.40 -0.76
CA ARG A 143 8.60 -15.92 0.61
C ARG A 143 9.18 -17.33 0.64
N GLN A 144 8.79 -18.21 -0.28
CA GLN A 144 9.36 -19.55 -0.39
C GLN A 144 10.85 -19.49 -0.74
N ALA A 145 11.22 -18.65 -1.71
CA ALA A 145 12.63 -18.44 -2.10
C ALA A 145 13.47 -17.78 -0.98
N GLN A 146 12.84 -17.02 -0.09
CA GLN A 146 13.44 -16.35 1.07
C GLN A 146 13.36 -17.20 2.35
N ASN A 147 13.22 -18.53 2.21
CA ASN A 147 13.17 -19.49 3.32
C ASN A 147 12.07 -19.25 4.36
N GLY A 148 11.00 -18.55 3.98
CA GLY A 148 9.88 -18.23 4.88
C GLY A 148 10.26 -17.30 6.04
N HIS A 149 11.33 -16.53 5.90
CA HIS A 149 11.84 -15.64 6.96
C HIS A 149 10.80 -14.59 7.38
N CYS A 150 10.67 -14.34 8.68
CA CYS A 150 9.82 -13.28 9.20
C CYS A 150 10.60 -11.96 9.31
N HIS A 151 10.02 -10.85 8.88
CA HIS A 151 10.68 -9.55 8.83
C HIS A 151 10.20 -8.63 9.94
N ARG A 152 11.14 -7.99 10.65
CA ARG A 152 10.83 -6.78 11.45
C ARG A 152 10.89 -5.57 10.54
N VAL A 153 9.78 -4.86 10.42
CA VAL A 153 9.57 -3.78 9.46
C VAL A 153 8.80 -2.62 10.06
N PHE A 154 8.86 -1.49 9.38
CA PHE A 154 8.23 -0.25 9.77
C PHE A 154 7.39 0.32 8.65
N ARG A 155 6.33 1.02 9.02
CA ARG A 155 5.50 1.80 8.09
C ARG A 155 5.13 3.13 8.72
N GLY A 156 5.56 4.21 8.08
CA GLY A 156 5.07 5.56 8.38
C GLY A 156 3.83 5.87 7.55
N VAL A 157 2.87 6.56 8.17
CA VAL A 157 1.63 7.02 7.54
C VAL A 157 1.47 8.51 7.81
N ARG A 158 1.18 9.27 6.74
CA ARG A 158 0.86 10.70 6.79
C ARG A 158 -0.65 10.90 6.75
N ASP A 159 -1.11 11.97 7.38
CA ASP A 159 -2.50 12.47 7.35
C ASP A 159 -3.56 11.53 7.96
N VAL A 160 -3.15 10.34 8.43
CA VAL A 160 -4.00 9.35 9.06
C VAL A 160 -3.43 8.93 10.40
N ARG A 161 -4.25 9.07 11.44
CA ARG A 161 -4.00 8.59 12.79
C ARG A 161 -4.83 7.36 13.08
N TYR A 162 -4.18 6.21 13.17
CA TYR A 162 -4.85 4.98 13.53
C TYR A 162 -5.11 4.87 15.03
N GLN A 163 -6.26 4.34 15.41
CA GLN A 163 -6.59 4.02 16.79
C GLN A 163 -6.64 2.50 16.97
N ALA A 164 -5.99 2.00 18.02
CA ALA A 164 -6.06 0.61 18.41
C ALA A 164 -6.02 0.47 19.92
N ARG A 165 -6.43 -0.70 20.41
CA ARG A 165 -6.34 -1.08 21.82
C ARG A 165 -5.33 -2.22 21.97
N ARG A 166 -4.57 -2.21 23.07
CA ARG A 166 -3.74 -3.36 23.43
C ARG A 166 -4.60 -4.62 23.54
N GLY A 167 -4.13 -5.73 23.00
CA GLY A 167 -4.84 -7.00 22.92
C GLY A 167 -5.75 -7.14 21.69
N GLN A 168 -6.04 -6.06 20.97
CA GLN A 168 -6.89 -6.09 19.78
C GLN A 168 -6.24 -6.91 18.66
N ARG A 169 -7.03 -7.79 18.04
CA ARG A 169 -6.66 -8.47 16.80
C ARG A 169 -6.99 -7.55 15.62
N VAL A 170 -6.03 -7.36 14.72
CA VAL A 170 -6.13 -6.42 13.60
C VAL A 170 -5.56 -7.02 12.33
N ARG A 171 -5.91 -6.43 11.19
CA ARG A 171 -5.36 -6.73 9.87
C ARG A 171 -5.38 -5.47 9.02
N PHE A 172 -4.43 -5.32 8.09
CA PHE A 172 -4.39 -4.13 7.25
C PHE A 172 -5.49 -4.10 6.17
N GLY A 173 -5.92 -5.27 5.67
CA GLY A 173 -6.99 -5.37 4.67
C GLY A 173 -6.62 -4.79 3.30
N GLN A 174 -5.35 -4.59 3.06
CA GLN A 174 -4.79 -4.19 1.78
C GLN A 174 -3.33 -4.62 1.75
N PHE A 175 -2.73 -4.62 0.57
CA PHE A 175 -1.29 -4.74 0.46
C PHE A 175 -0.64 -3.56 1.20
N THR A 176 0.36 -3.89 2.02
CA THR A 176 0.94 -2.93 2.96
C THR A 176 2.43 -2.86 2.78
N SER A 177 2.87 -1.77 2.13
CA SER A 177 4.29 -1.45 1.93
C SER A 177 4.94 -1.08 3.25
N THR A 178 6.08 -1.71 3.53
CA THR A 178 6.89 -1.49 4.73
C THR A 178 8.36 -1.49 4.38
N SER A 179 9.22 -1.04 5.28
CA SER A 179 10.68 -1.12 5.13
C SER A 179 11.31 -1.69 6.40
N PRO A 180 12.36 -2.52 6.33
CA PRO A 180 13.11 -2.94 7.52
C PRO A 180 13.84 -1.76 8.17
N HIS A 181 14.01 -0.65 7.45
CA HIS A 181 14.64 0.57 7.89
C HIS A 181 13.61 1.59 8.38
N LYS A 182 13.68 1.93 9.67
CA LYS A 182 12.75 2.87 10.31
C LYS A 182 12.84 4.24 9.64
N GLU A 183 14.05 4.73 9.39
CA GLU A 183 14.37 5.99 8.73
C GLU A 183 13.68 6.12 7.37
N ILE A 184 13.71 5.05 6.56
CA ILE A 184 13.02 5.00 5.27
C ILE A 184 11.50 5.09 5.47
N ALA A 185 10.96 4.29 6.39
CA ALA A 185 9.52 4.27 6.66
C ALA A 185 8.99 5.63 7.13
N LEU A 186 9.76 6.37 7.94
CA LEU A 186 9.35 7.68 8.47
C LEU A 186 9.30 8.79 7.40
N HIS A 187 9.99 8.64 6.27
CA HIS A 187 9.84 9.58 5.15
C HIS A 187 8.41 9.59 4.56
N PHE A 188 7.70 8.48 4.66
CA PHE A 188 6.31 8.36 4.18
C PHE A 188 5.29 8.99 5.14
N GLY A 189 5.66 9.23 6.40
CA GLY A 189 4.81 9.92 7.37
C GLY A 189 5.10 9.54 8.81
N THR A 190 4.62 10.36 9.75
CA THR A 190 4.85 10.16 11.18
C THR A 190 3.58 10.28 12.04
N ASP A 191 2.41 10.53 11.43
CA ASP A 191 1.15 10.65 12.16
C ASP A 191 0.73 9.32 12.77
N THR A 192 0.93 8.22 12.01
CA THR A 192 1.00 6.87 12.56
C THR A 192 2.31 6.21 12.13
N VAL A 193 2.98 5.55 13.06
CA VAL A 193 4.09 4.65 12.77
C VAL A 193 3.73 3.25 13.26
N PHE A 194 3.81 2.28 12.36
CA PHE A 194 3.69 0.87 12.68
C PHE A 194 5.08 0.26 12.80
N GLU A 195 5.28 -0.52 13.85
CA GLU A 195 6.37 -1.48 13.98
C GLU A 195 5.75 -2.88 13.91
N VAL A 196 6.12 -3.65 12.89
CA VAL A 196 5.45 -4.90 12.54
C VAL A 196 6.47 -6.03 12.44
N HIS A 197 6.13 -7.19 12.97
CA HIS A 197 6.84 -8.43 12.69
C HIS A 197 5.94 -9.31 11.82
N THR A 198 6.24 -9.37 10.53
CA THR A 198 5.44 -10.07 9.51
C THR A 198 6.10 -11.39 9.14
N CYS A 199 5.31 -12.45 8.99
CA CYS A 199 5.77 -13.78 8.51
C CYS A 199 5.16 -14.15 7.15
N HIS A 200 4.28 -13.29 6.61
CA HIS A 200 3.69 -13.44 5.30
C HIS A 200 4.14 -12.37 4.30
N GLY A 201 4.81 -11.31 4.77
CA GLY A 201 5.47 -10.34 3.91
C GLY A 201 6.74 -10.91 3.28
N ALA A 202 7.10 -10.35 2.12
CA ALA A 202 8.32 -10.74 1.40
C ALA A 202 9.10 -9.49 0.95
N ASP A 203 10.42 -9.60 0.94
CA ASP A 203 11.30 -8.59 0.34
C ASP A 203 11.07 -8.56 -1.17
N ILE A 204 10.66 -7.41 -1.69
CA ILE A 204 10.36 -7.21 -3.12
C ILE A 204 11.32 -6.21 -3.77
N ARG A 205 12.43 -5.86 -3.12
CA ARG A 205 13.40 -4.85 -3.56
C ARG A 205 13.86 -5.05 -5.00
N GLN A 206 14.09 -6.31 -5.41
CA GLN A 206 14.53 -6.66 -6.77
C GLN A 206 13.46 -6.33 -7.83
N PHE A 207 12.19 -6.34 -7.45
CA PHE A 207 11.02 -6.11 -8.31
C PHE A 207 10.28 -4.82 -7.95
N SER A 208 11.00 -3.84 -7.40
CA SER A 208 10.46 -2.51 -7.08
C SER A 208 10.95 -1.47 -8.08
N MET A 209 10.09 -0.51 -8.42
CA MET A 209 10.46 0.72 -9.14
C MET A 209 11.49 1.53 -8.35
N TYR A 210 11.49 1.41 -7.01
CA TYR A 210 12.34 2.14 -6.09
C TYR A 210 13.11 1.19 -5.14
N PRO A 211 14.14 0.48 -5.62
CA PRO A 211 14.90 -0.48 -4.79
C PRO A 211 15.50 0.15 -3.52
N GLY A 212 15.74 1.47 -3.52
CA GLY A 212 16.22 2.22 -2.36
C GLY A 212 15.26 2.21 -1.17
N GLU A 213 13.96 1.99 -1.38
CA GLU A 213 12.95 1.91 -0.31
C GLU A 213 13.04 0.61 0.49
N LYS A 214 13.78 -0.40 -0.05
CA LYS A 214 13.99 -1.72 0.57
C LYS A 214 12.66 -2.35 1.00
N GLU A 215 11.69 -2.31 0.09
CA GLU A 215 10.31 -2.62 0.40
C GLU A 215 10.13 -4.09 0.75
N VAL A 216 9.49 -4.33 1.90
CA VAL A 216 8.87 -5.59 2.28
C VAL A 216 7.37 -5.41 2.18
N LEU A 217 6.73 -6.19 1.32
CA LEU A 217 5.30 -6.06 1.05
C LEU A 217 4.51 -7.10 1.83
N ILE A 218 3.58 -6.65 2.68
CA ILE A 218 2.71 -7.50 3.49
C ILE A 218 1.39 -7.75 2.73
N PRO A 219 0.92 -9.01 2.59
CA PRO A 219 -0.35 -9.31 1.92
C PRO A 219 -1.57 -8.88 2.76
N PRO A 220 -2.75 -8.71 2.14
CA PRO A 220 -3.92 -8.17 2.82
C PRO A 220 -4.46 -9.07 3.94
N PHE A 221 -4.19 -10.39 3.90
CA PHE A 221 -4.80 -11.41 4.76
C PHE A 221 -4.03 -11.72 6.07
N GLU A 222 -2.85 -11.14 6.29
CA GLU A 222 -2.07 -11.42 7.52
C GLU A 222 -2.69 -10.73 8.76
N THR A 223 -2.85 -11.47 9.85
CA THR A 223 -3.46 -10.94 11.09
C THR A 223 -2.42 -10.71 12.17
N PHE A 224 -2.62 -9.68 12.99
CA PHE A 224 -1.71 -9.29 14.06
C PHE A 224 -2.44 -9.06 15.37
N LYS A 225 -1.72 -9.13 16.49
CA LYS A 225 -2.20 -8.67 17.81
C LYS A 225 -1.46 -7.41 18.21
N VAL A 226 -2.22 -6.37 18.56
CA VAL A 226 -1.68 -5.12 19.08
C VAL A 226 -1.13 -5.36 20.48
N THR A 227 0.16 -5.11 20.71
CA THR A 227 0.77 -5.27 22.03
C THR A 227 1.04 -3.96 22.73
N LYS A 228 1.30 -2.89 21.96
CA LYS A 228 1.61 -1.57 22.48
C LYS A 228 1.07 -0.50 21.56
N VAL A 229 0.47 0.53 22.15
CA VAL A 229 0.09 1.77 21.49
C VAL A 229 0.63 2.92 22.32
N THR A 230 1.50 3.74 21.76
CA THR A 230 1.96 4.97 22.42
C THR A 230 1.55 6.18 21.60
N ARG A 231 1.25 7.27 22.30
CA ARG A 231 0.92 8.56 21.69
C ARG A 231 1.91 9.60 22.17
N ASP A 232 2.43 10.37 21.24
CA ASP A 232 3.31 11.50 21.48
C ASP A 232 2.80 12.70 20.68
N GLY A 233 2.11 13.61 21.36
CA GLY A 233 1.36 14.70 20.73
C GLY A 233 0.40 14.18 19.64
N LYS A 234 0.66 14.57 18.39
CA LYS A 234 -0.14 14.17 17.22
C LYS A 234 0.26 12.81 16.62
N ARG A 235 1.36 12.21 17.05
CA ARG A 235 1.91 10.94 16.52
C ARG A 235 1.40 9.74 17.31
N THR A 236 1.10 8.65 16.62
CA THR A 236 0.74 7.36 17.23
C THR A 236 1.69 6.27 16.79
N TRP A 237 2.28 5.54 17.75
CA TRP A 237 3.10 4.36 17.47
C TRP A 237 2.31 3.10 17.83
N ILE A 238 2.24 2.13 16.92
CA ILE A 238 1.51 0.88 17.09
C ILE A 238 2.47 -0.29 16.87
N SER A 239 2.60 -1.15 17.87
CA SER A 239 3.46 -2.34 17.81
C SER A 239 2.63 -3.59 17.56
N LEU A 240 3.02 -4.32 16.52
CA LEU A 240 2.47 -5.58 16.04
C LEU A 240 3.59 -6.64 15.99
N PRO A 241 4.12 -7.09 17.14
CA PRO A 241 5.36 -7.86 17.23
C PRO A 241 5.21 -9.34 16.89
N CYS A 242 3.97 -9.84 16.71
CA CYS A 242 3.72 -11.21 16.32
C CYS A 242 2.63 -11.26 15.25
N SER A 243 2.93 -11.93 14.14
CA SER A 243 1.92 -12.48 13.26
C SER A 243 1.09 -13.52 14.01
N THR A 244 -0.22 -13.49 13.83
CA THR A 244 -1.20 -14.41 14.45
C THR A 244 -1.82 -15.35 13.42
N GLY A 245 -1.23 -15.41 12.22
CA GLY A 245 -1.69 -16.24 11.11
C GLY A 245 -2.37 -15.43 10.01
N THR A 246 -3.32 -16.07 9.33
CA THR A 246 -4.04 -15.48 8.18
C THR A 246 -5.54 -15.56 8.36
N PHE A 247 -6.26 -14.63 7.74
CA PHE A 247 -7.70 -14.64 7.62
C PHE A 247 -8.11 -14.15 6.23
N SER A 248 -8.99 -14.91 5.57
CA SER A 248 -9.62 -14.51 4.32
C SER A 248 -11.11 -14.81 4.39
N LYS A 249 -11.93 -13.82 4.01
CA LYS A 249 -13.36 -13.98 3.79
C LYS A 249 -13.63 -14.61 2.41
N TYR A 250 -12.76 -14.35 1.44
CA TYR A 250 -12.89 -14.84 0.07
C TYR A 250 -11.85 -15.92 -0.24
N ASN A 251 -12.23 -16.87 -1.11
CA ASN A 251 -11.31 -17.83 -1.70
C ASN A 251 -11.74 -18.15 -3.13
N CYS A 252 -10.83 -17.94 -4.08
CA CYS A 252 -11.03 -18.21 -5.50
C CYS A 252 -12.21 -17.45 -6.15
N GLU A 253 -12.42 -16.19 -5.77
CA GLU A 253 -13.38 -15.30 -6.45
C GLU A 253 -12.67 -14.56 -7.61
N TRP A 254 -13.25 -14.56 -8.80
CA TRP A 254 -12.75 -13.86 -10.00
C TRP A 254 -13.88 -13.54 -10.97
#